data_AF-A0A377LZ94-F1
#
_entry.id   AF-A0A377LZ94-F1
#
_cell.length_a   1.000
_cell.length_b   1.000
_cell.length_c   1.000
_cell.angle_alpha   90.00
_cell.angle_beta   90.00
_cell.angle_gamma   90.00
#
_symmetry.space_group_name_H-M   'P 1'
#
loop_
_entity.id
_entity.type
_entity.pdbx_description
1 polymer ?
#
loop_
_entity_poly.entity_id
_entity_poly.type
_entity_poly.pdbx_seq_one_letter_code
_entity_poly.pdbx_strand_id
1 'polypeptide(L)'
;MPTGLLIELNDGGKRMEITAGLRCPSFGGSFDTGYQKAKYVDIAGYVSGAQVLFIPYATAYVDAGLWHKMNSITISGGRVTQNSRMQALGISERDSTYTFPGSVWQIFPTGQRSGWACLSATVLTSPR
;
A
#
# COMPACT_ATOMS: atom_id res chain seq x y z
N MET A 1 -22.56 4.28 -0.19
CA MET A 1 -21.60 4.53 0.91
C MET A 1 -21.79 3.44 1.95
N PRO A 2 -20.73 2.94 2.61
CA PRO A 2 -20.89 2.00 3.72
C PRO A 2 -21.71 2.67 4.83
N THR A 3 -22.74 2.00 5.29
CA THR A 3 -23.61 2.48 6.36
C THR A 3 -23.08 1.96 7.70
N GLY A 4 -22.93 2.86 8.67
CA GLY A 4 -22.55 2.53 10.04
C GLY A 4 -23.50 1.54 10.71
N LEU A 5 -23.03 0.92 11.80
CA LEU A 5 -23.90 0.17 12.70
C LEU A 5 -24.30 1.08 13.86
N LEU A 6 -25.59 1.40 13.93
CA LEU A 6 -26.18 2.04 15.10
C LEU A 6 -26.47 0.96 16.15
N ILE A 7 -25.98 1.15 17.37
CA ILE A 7 -26.28 0.28 18.51
C ILE A 7 -27.16 1.08 19.48
N GLU A 8 -28.40 0.63 19.63
CA GLU A 8 -29.37 1.14 20.59
C GLU A 8 -29.72 0.02 21.58
N LEU A 9 -29.32 0.21 22.84
CA LEU A 9 -29.51 -0.79 23.91
C LEU A 9 -30.85 -0.64 24.63
N ASN A 10 -31.67 0.36 24.27
CA ASN A 10 -32.94 0.70 24.91
C ASN A 10 -32.86 0.89 26.44
N ASP A 11 -31.69 1.23 26.97
CA ASP A 11 -31.39 1.38 28.40
C ASP A 11 -31.44 2.85 28.88
N GLY A 12 -31.91 3.77 28.02
CA GLY A 12 -31.87 5.21 28.26
C GLY A 12 -30.47 5.83 28.16
N GLY A 13 -29.45 5.03 27.80
CA GLY A 13 -28.08 5.47 27.58
C GLY A 13 -27.87 6.18 26.24
N LYS A 14 -26.66 6.71 26.04
CA LYS A 14 -26.28 7.33 24.77
C LYS A 14 -26.20 6.27 23.67
N ARG A 15 -26.84 6.54 22.53
CA ARG A 15 -26.71 5.72 21.31
C ARG A 15 -25.23 5.68 20.89
N MET A 16 -24.75 4.49 20.53
CA MET A 16 -23.40 4.31 20.01
C MET A 16 -23.47 4.12 18.50
N GLU A 17 -22.67 4.87 17.75
CA GLU A 17 -22.56 4.73 16.30
C GLU A 17 -21.16 4.23 15.94
N ILE A 18 -21.09 3.07 15.30
CA ILE A 18 -19.88 2.65 14.59
C ILE A 18 -20.02 3.21 13.18
N THR A 19 -19.37 4.33 12.91
CA THR A 19 -19.30 4.89 11.55
C THR A 19 -18.57 3.91 10.64
N ALA A 20 -19.28 3.33 9.66
CA ALA A 20 -18.70 2.30 8.80
C ALA A 20 -17.68 2.92 7.84
N GLY A 21 -16.51 2.28 7.77
CA GLY A 21 -15.51 2.62 6.77
C GLY A 21 -14.16 1.95 6.97
N LEU A 22 -14.06 0.86 7.75
CA LEU A 22 -12.78 0.17 7.91
C LEU A 22 -12.33 -0.35 6.55
N ARG A 23 -11.23 0.21 6.04
CA ARG A 23 -10.56 -0.30 4.85
C ARG A 23 -9.47 -1.25 5.29
N CYS A 24 -9.31 -2.30 4.53
CA CYS A 24 -8.50 -3.43 4.95
C CYS A 24 -7.27 -3.51 4.05
N PRO A 25 -6.08 -3.26 4.60
CA PRO A 25 -4.86 -3.44 3.86
C PRO A 25 -4.62 -4.94 3.65
N SER A 26 -4.18 -5.29 2.45
CA SER A 26 -3.73 -6.62 2.09
C SER A 26 -2.36 -6.50 1.43
N PHE A 27 -1.46 -7.40 1.79
CA PHE A 27 -0.13 -7.47 1.19
C PHE A 27 -0.26 -7.89 -0.27
N GLY A 28 0.32 -7.10 -1.17
CA GLY A 28 0.26 -7.32 -2.61
C GLY A 28 1.52 -7.93 -3.21
N GLY A 29 2.67 -7.77 -2.54
CA GLY A 29 3.96 -8.29 -2.99
C GLY A 29 5.13 -7.40 -2.56
N SER A 30 6.34 -7.78 -2.96
CA SER A 30 7.54 -7.00 -2.74
C SER A 30 8.42 -7.03 -3.99
N PHE A 31 9.22 -5.98 -4.17
CA PHE A 31 10.18 -5.93 -5.27
C PHE A 31 11.37 -6.85 -5.02
N ASP A 32 11.70 -7.70 -6.00
CA ASP A 32 13.01 -8.34 -6.06
C ASP A 32 14.06 -7.27 -6.36
N THR A 33 15.05 -7.15 -5.47
CA THR A 33 15.95 -6.00 -5.40
C THR A 33 17.26 -6.28 -6.11
N GLY A 34 17.85 -5.25 -6.72
CA GLY A 34 19.16 -5.33 -7.35
C GLY A 34 19.16 -4.98 -8.84
N TYR A 35 20.29 -5.25 -9.49
CA TYR A 35 20.46 -5.02 -10.92
C TYR A 35 19.74 -6.06 -11.76
N GLN A 36 19.27 -5.64 -12.94
CA GLN A 36 18.60 -6.51 -13.92
C GLN A 36 17.32 -7.18 -13.39
N LYS A 37 16.81 -6.74 -12.24
CA LYS A 37 15.50 -7.14 -11.71
C LYS A 37 14.39 -6.34 -12.37
N ALA A 38 13.19 -6.90 -12.38
CA ALA A 38 12.01 -6.22 -12.88
C ALA A 38 11.82 -4.88 -12.15
N LYS A 39 11.42 -3.85 -12.89
CA LYS A 39 11.05 -2.54 -12.33
C LYS A 39 9.59 -2.47 -11.91
N TYR A 40 8.85 -3.57 -12.05
CA TYR A 40 7.45 -3.63 -11.70
C TYR A 40 7.16 -4.85 -10.83
N VAL A 41 6.08 -4.75 -10.06
CA VAL A 41 5.45 -5.87 -9.38
C VAL A 41 3.96 -5.85 -9.67
N ASP A 42 3.38 -7.03 -9.85
CA ASP A 42 1.94 -7.23 -9.94
C ASP A 42 1.40 -7.64 -8.57
N ILE A 43 0.28 -7.04 -8.18
CA ILE A 43 -0.43 -7.36 -6.95
C ILE A 43 -1.22 -8.65 -7.16
N ALA A 44 -0.81 -9.72 -6.49
CA ALA A 44 -1.55 -10.96 -6.49
C ALA A 44 -2.96 -10.74 -5.92
N GLY A 45 -3.99 -11.13 -6.67
CA GLY A 45 -5.39 -10.92 -6.25
C GLY A 45 -5.80 -9.45 -6.16
N TYR A 46 -5.30 -8.60 -7.06
CA TYR A 46 -5.74 -7.20 -7.15
C TYR A 46 -7.26 -7.09 -7.27
N VAL A 47 -7.85 -6.20 -6.45
CA VAL A 47 -9.28 -5.89 -6.49
C VAL A 47 -9.50 -4.52 -7.13
N SER A 48 -10.36 -4.47 -8.14
CA SER A 48 -10.71 -3.21 -8.81
C SER A 48 -11.29 -2.20 -7.82
N GLY A 49 -10.80 -0.96 -7.90
CA GLY A 49 -11.16 0.12 -6.97
C GLY A 49 -10.40 0.09 -5.64
N ALA A 50 -9.50 -0.87 -5.42
CA ALA A 50 -8.58 -0.82 -4.29
C ALA A 50 -7.56 0.31 -4.47
N GLN A 51 -7.25 0.99 -3.38
CA GLN A 51 -6.17 1.97 -3.33
C GLN A 51 -4.85 1.22 -3.18
N VAL A 52 -3.92 1.42 -4.11
CA VAL A 52 -2.60 0.79 -4.05
C VAL A 52 -1.60 1.72 -3.35
N LEU A 53 -0.78 1.14 -2.49
CA LEU A 53 0.26 1.81 -1.74
C LEU A 53 1.59 1.08 -1.97
N PHE A 54 2.64 1.85 -2.23
CA PHE A 54 4.01 1.35 -2.24
C PHE A 54 4.79 1.98 -1.09
N ILE A 55 5.52 1.14 -0.34
CA ILE A 55 6.35 1.56 0.78
C ILE A 55 7.79 1.13 0.48
N PRO A 56 8.67 2.06 0.06
CA PRO A 56 10.07 1.76 -0.18
C PRO A 56 10.80 1.49 1.14
N TYR A 57 11.76 0.56 1.12
CA TYR A 57 12.67 0.36 2.26
C TYR A 57 13.94 1.23 2.11
N ALA A 58 14.28 1.55 0.86
CA ALA A 58 15.34 2.47 0.50
C ALA A 58 14.95 3.22 -0.77
N THR A 59 15.35 4.48 -0.87
CA THR A 59 15.07 5.36 -2.02
C THR A 59 16.33 5.91 -2.68
N ALA A 60 17.50 5.64 -2.11
CA ALA A 60 18.79 5.97 -2.70
C ALA A 60 19.79 4.85 -2.42
N TYR A 61 20.70 4.61 -3.36
CA TYR A 61 21.71 3.57 -3.26
C TYR A 61 22.94 3.99 -4.07
N VAL A 62 24.13 3.67 -3.57
CA VAL A 62 25.40 4.01 -4.22
C VAL A 62 26.20 2.73 -4.40
N ASP A 63 26.66 2.51 -5.63
CA ASP A 63 27.47 1.34 -5.95
C ASP A 63 28.46 1.67 -7.06
N ALA A 64 29.73 1.33 -6.84
CA ALA A 64 30.84 1.60 -7.76
C ALA A 64 30.85 3.04 -8.35
N GLY A 65 30.46 4.05 -7.57
CA GLY A 65 30.40 5.45 -8.00
C GLY A 65 29.15 5.85 -8.81
N LEU A 66 28.21 4.92 -9.00
CA LEU A 66 26.87 5.19 -9.54
C LEU A 66 25.92 5.53 -8.39
N TRP A 67 25.30 6.69 -8.48
CA TRP A 67 24.27 7.18 -7.58
C TRP A 67 22.91 6.83 -8.16
N HIS A 68 22.22 5.88 -7.55
CA HIS A 68 20.85 5.51 -7.88
C HIS A 68 19.88 6.23 -6.96
N LYS A 69 18.80 6.76 -7.51
CA LYS A 69 17.69 7.32 -6.75
C LYS A 69 16.35 6.83 -7.30
N MET A 70 15.41 6.58 -6.40
CA MET A 70 14.01 6.40 -6.75
C MET A 70 13.40 7.76 -7.04
N ASN A 71 12.99 7.99 -8.28
CA ASN A 71 12.48 9.30 -8.71
C ASN A 71 10.96 9.37 -8.57
N SER A 72 10.25 8.33 -8.98
CA SER A 72 8.81 8.20 -8.76
C SER A 72 8.35 6.74 -8.87
N ILE A 73 7.07 6.53 -8.59
CA ILE A 73 6.37 5.29 -8.89
C ILE A 73 5.15 5.59 -9.75
N THR A 74 4.82 4.66 -10.65
CA THR A 74 3.59 4.68 -11.44
C THR A 74 2.74 3.49 -11.03
N ILE A 75 1.47 3.75 -10.77
CA ILE A 75 0.49 2.72 -10.41
C ILE A 75 -0.57 2.70 -11.51
N SER A 76 -0.78 1.52 -12.11
CA SER A 76 -1.83 1.30 -13.10
C SER A 76 -2.56 0.00 -12.76
N GLY A 77 -3.77 0.13 -12.21
CA GLY A 77 -4.51 -0.99 -11.65
C GLY A 77 -3.69 -1.74 -10.60
N GLY A 78 -3.53 -3.05 -10.79
CA GLY A 78 -2.75 -3.93 -9.91
C GLY A 78 -1.24 -3.93 -10.13
N ARG A 79 -0.71 -3.08 -11.02
CA ARG A 79 0.73 -3.02 -11.31
C ARG A 79 1.36 -1.76 -10.74
N VAL A 80 2.44 -1.93 -9.99
CA VAL A 80 3.31 -0.84 -9.50
C VAL A 80 4.63 -0.89 -10.25
N THR A 81 5.03 0.22 -10.85
CA THR A 81 6.29 0.37 -11.60
C THR A 81 7.17 1.45 -10.99
N GLN A 82 8.45 1.16 -10.76
CA GLN A 82 9.44 2.11 -10.28
C GLN A 82 10.06 2.86 -11.44
N ASN A 83 10.07 4.18 -11.35
CA ASN A 83 10.83 5.05 -12.23
C ASN A 83 12.04 5.55 -11.45
N SER A 84 13.14 4.83 -11.54
CA SER A 84 14.39 5.18 -10.87
C SER A 84 15.40 5.79 -11.85
N ARG A 85 16.24 6.69 -11.34
CA ARG A 85 17.28 7.37 -12.11
C ARG A 85 18.66 7.05 -11.54
N MET A 86 19.68 7.12 -12.38
CA MET A 86 21.07 6.99 -11.97
C MET A 86 21.95 8.07 -12.57
N GLN A 87 23.03 8.39 -11.86
CA GLN A 87 24.06 9.32 -12.30
C GLN A 87 25.43 8.90 -11.75
N ALA A 88 26.50 9.17 -12.50
CA ALA A 88 27.88 9.13 -12.01
C ALA A 88 28.55 10.47 -12.32
N LEU A 89 29.75 10.66 -11.77
CA LEU A 89 30.54 11.85 -12.05
C LEU A 89 30.82 11.96 -13.55
N GLY A 90 30.51 13.13 -14.13
CA GLY A 90 30.76 13.40 -15.55
C GLY A 90 29.77 12.76 -16.53
N ILE A 91 28.70 12.10 -16.08
CA ILE A 91 27.61 11.63 -16.95
C ILE A 91 26.29 12.31 -16.62
N SER A 92 25.47 12.51 -17.66
CA SER A 92 24.08 12.95 -17.49
C SER A 92 23.25 11.87 -16.79
N GLU A 93 22.24 12.32 -16.05
CA GLU A 93 21.27 11.43 -15.42
C GLU A 93 20.50 10.60 -16.47
N ARG A 94 20.29 9.32 -16.18
CA ARG A 94 19.56 8.37 -17.05
C ARG A 94 18.74 7.38 -16.24
N ASP A 95 18.00 6.48 -16.90
CA ASP A 95 17.22 5.45 -16.21
C ASP A 95 18.14 4.49 -15.42
N SER A 96 17.77 4.21 -14.18
CA SER A 96 18.52 3.31 -13.30
C SER A 96 18.26 1.85 -13.68
N THR A 97 19.34 1.06 -13.70
CA THR A 97 19.27 -0.40 -13.85
C THR A 97 19.01 -1.11 -12.53
N TYR A 98 19.09 -0.41 -11.39
CA TYR A 98 18.88 -0.93 -10.04
C TYR A 98 17.41 -0.85 -9.60
N THR A 99 16.82 -1.95 -9.15
CA THR A 99 15.46 -2.02 -8.61
C THR A 99 15.55 -1.89 -7.10
N PHE A 100 14.81 -0.94 -6.55
CA PHE A 100 14.83 -0.65 -5.13
C PHE A 100 13.94 -1.61 -4.34
N PRO A 101 14.32 -1.93 -3.09
CA PRO A 101 13.50 -2.73 -2.21
C PRO A 101 12.26 -1.97 -1.75
N GLY A 102 11.15 -2.68 -1.61
CA GLY A 102 9.94 -2.14 -1.01
C GLY A 102 8.77 -3.12 -1.07
N SER A 103 7.73 -2.82 -0.30
CA SER A 103 6.49 -3.58 -0.29
C SER A 103 5.38 -2.84 -1.03
N VAL A 104 4.49 -3.62 -1.63
CA VAL A 104 3.27 -3.13 -2.26
C VAL A 104 2.07 -3.69 -1.49
N TRP A 105 1.10 -2.82 -1.24
CA TRP A 105 -0.12 -3.11 -0.52
C TRP A 105 -1.31 -2.62 -1.35
N GLN A 106 -2.44 -3.29 -1.19
CA GLN A 106 -3.72 -2.79 -1.64
C GLN A 106 -4.64 -2.57 -0.44
N ILE A 107 -5.37 -1.48 -0.46
CA ILE A 107 -6.34 -1.10 0.56
C ILE A 107 -7.70 -1.24 -0.09
N PHE A 108 -8.48 -2.21 0.36
CA PHE A 108 -9.77 -2.51 -0.25
C PHE A 108 -10.76 -1.33 -0.11
N PRO A 109 -11.64 -1.14 -1.11
CA PRO A 109 -12.72 -0.18 -1.00
C PRO A 109 -13.65 -0.58 0.16
N THR A 110 -14.29 0.42 0.75
CA THR A 110 -15.14 0.20 1.92
C THR A 110 -16.37 -0.65 1.56
N GLY A 111 -16.71 -1.61 2.42
CA GLY A 111 -17.90 -2.46 2.24
C GLY A 111 -17.70 -3.72 1.39
N GLN A 112 -16.50 -4.00 0.88
CA GLN A 112 -16.23 -5.29 0.25
C GLN A 112 -16.00 -6.39 1.30
N ARG A 113 -17.04 -7.20 1.51
CA ARG A 113 -16.95 -8.51 2.18
C ARG A 113 -16.29 -9.52 1.24
N SER A 114 -14.98 -9.40 1.02
CA SER A 114 -14.21 -10.56 0.57
C SER A 114 -13.81 -11.33 1.82
N GLY A 115 -14.14 -12.62 1.88
CA GLY A 115 -14.21 -13.44 3.09
C GLY A 115 -12.93 -13.59 3.93
N TRP A 116 -11.82 -12.87 3.66
CA TRP A 116 -10.52 -13.18 4.26
C TRP A 116 -9.69 -12.06 4.89
N ALA A 117 -10.11 -10.79 4.99
CA ALA A 117 -9.29 -9.84 5.76
C ALA A 117 -10.05 -8.60 6.21
N CYS A 118 -10.75 -8.71 7.35
CA CYS A 118 -11.03 -7.67 8.35
C CYS A 118 -12.30 -8.02 9.11
N LEU A 119 -12.14 -8.59 10.30
CA LEU A 119 -13.12 -8.47 11.36
C LEU A 119 -12.40 -7.75 12.48
N SER A 120 -12.50 -6.41 12.51
CA SER A 120 -12.22 -5.68 13.74
C SER A 120 -13.47 -4.89 14.10
N ALA A 121 -14.36 -5.55 14.85
CA ALA A 121 -15.32 -4.87 15.69
C ALA A 121 -14.71 -4.85 17.09
N THR A 122 -13.89 -3.84 17.41
CA THR A 122 -13.49 -3.59 18.79
C THR A 122 -14.67 -2.93 19.50
N VAL A 123 -15.39 -3.70 20.30
CA VAL A 123 -16.37 -3.16 21.26
C VAL A 123 -15.57 -2.54 22.40
N LEU A 124 -15.46 -1.22 22.43
CA LEU A 124 -15.00 -0.50 23.62
C LEU A 124 -16.14 -0.50 24.64
N THR A 125 -16.17 -1.52 25.52
CA THR A 125 -16.97 -1.42 26.74
C THR A 125 -16.28 -0.43 27.67
N SER A 126 -16.90 0.73 27.92
CA SER A 126 -16.47 1.63 29.00
C SER A 126 -16.61 0.89 30.33
N PRO A 127 -15.55 0.83 31.17
CA PRO A 127 -15.74 0.46 32.56
C PRO A 127 -16.54 1.57 33.25
N ARG A 128 -17.40 1.16 34.19
CA ARG A 128 -18.20 2.03 35.05
C ARG A 128 -17.33 2.78 36.05
#